data_AF-A0AAD4KLN3-F1
#
_entry.id   AF-A0AAD4KLN3-F1
#
_cell.length_a   1.000
_cell.length_b   1.000
_cell.length_c   1.000
_cell.angle_alpha   90.00
_cell.angle_beta   90.00
_cell.angle_gamma   90.00
#
_symmetry.space_group_name_H-M   'P 1'
#
loop_
_entity.id
_entity.type
_entity.pdbx_description
1 polymer ?
#
loop_
_entity_poly.entity_id
_entity_poly.type
_entity_poly.pdbx_seq_one_letter_code
_entity_poly.pdbx_strand_id
1 'polypeptide(L)'
;MASKSPLRIILGAANIGDTYKDKLAKFGTPEEVKSFLDYFYDRGYNSLDTARAYSPGARGTSEPLLGVVGAGKRFNIDTKILPHVEHPHTRDKIERNINESLEALRVSQVDVEYLHRPDRTTPFEETCEAMNKAYIKGKFRRFGISNHTAEEVEQLVRICEERGFIKPTVYQGQYNPIVRGGENDLFPVLRKHGIAFYAWSPAGAGIFAGKHRDAQPGGRYDTSHPLGELYASWYVKPNIVSAVDRAVATATKFGISGHAAALRWTLHHGILDGKHGDGIIIGASSTTQLEQNLDIVEAGPLPKEVVEAMNDIYSELAGEEISYHF
;
A
#
# COMPACT_ATOMS: atom_id res chain seq x y z
N MET A 1 -20.96 -1.50 -19.58
CA MET A 1 -19.96 -0.70 -18.86
C MET A 1 -18.70 -0.68 -19.70
N ALA A 2 -18.05 0.48 -19.87
CA ALA A 2 -16.76 0.54 -20.58
C ALA A 2 -15.73 -0.33 -19.82
N SER A 3 -14.85 -1.04 -20.55
CA SER A 3 -13.77 -1.79 -19.91
C SER A 3 -12.82 -0.84 -19.19
N LYS A 4 -12.50 -1.11 -17.93
CA LYS A 4 -11.51 -0.32 -17.18
C LYS A 4 -10.14 -0.42 -17.83
N SER A 5 -9.33 0.62 -17.66
CA SER A 5 -7.91 0.53 -18.03
C SER A 5 -7.17 -0.32 -16.98
N PRO A 6 -6.18 -1.14 -17.38
CA PRO A 6 -5.41 -1.94 -16.44
C PRO A 6 -4.77 -1.08 -15.34
N LEU A 7 -4.83 -1.56 -14.09
CA LEU A 7 -4.19 -0.91 -12.96
C LEU A 7 -2.68 -1.09 -12.98
N ARG A 8 -1.94 -0.15 -12.40
CA ARG A 8 -0.52 -0.34 -12.11
C ARG A 8 -0.34 -1.42 -11.06
N ILE A 9 0.61 -2.33 -11.28
CA ILE A 9 1.00 -3.34 -10.29
C ILE A 9 2.29 -2.91 -9.63
N ILE A 10 2.28 -2.84 -8.31
CA ILE A 10 3.37 -2.32 -7.48
C ILE A 10 3.75 -3.41 -6.48
N LEU A 11 5.04 -3.70 -6.34
CA LEU A 11 5.52 -4.67 -5.37
C LEU A 11 5.87 -3.96 -4.05
N GLY A 12 5.19 -4.34 -2.98
CA GLY A 12 5.47 -3.86 -1.63
C GLY A 12 6.68 -4.56 -1.01
N ALA A 13 7.58 -3.78 -0.42
CA ALA A 13 8.86 -4.21 0.14
C ALA A 13 8.89 -4.23 1.68
N ALA A 14 7.73 -4.19 2.35
CA ALA A 14 7.64 -4.21 3.82
C ALA A 14 8.14 -5.52 4.46
N ASN A 15 8.23 -6.59 3.67
CA ASN A 15 8.76 -7.90 3.97
C ASN A 15 10.28 -8.03 3.74
N ILE A 16 10.94 -7.00 3.18
CA ILE A 16 12.39 -6.95 3.00
C ILE A 16 12.98 -6.20 4.19
N GLY A 17 14.00 -6.77 4.84
CA GLY A 17 14.63 -6.16 6.01
C GLY A 17 15.44 -7.15 6.85
N ASP A 18 15.78 -6.74 8.06
CA ASP A 18 16.55 -7.57 9.00
C ASP A 18 15.66 -8.69 9.59
N THR A 19 15.81 -9.90 9.07
CA THR A 19 15.04 -11.09 9.47
C THR A 19 15.37 -11.60 10.87
N TYR A 20 16.50 -11.16 11.46
CA TYR A 20 16.81 -11.48 12.85
C TYR A 20 15.99 -10.62 13.81
N LYS A 21 15.84 -9.33 13.49
CA LYS A 21 15.11 -8.34 14.31
C LYS A 21 13.60 -8.33 14.03
N ASP A 22 13.18 -8.57 12.79
CA ASP A 22 11.78 -8.53 12.40
C ASP A 22 11.29 -9.88 11.87
N LYS A 23 10.37 -10.52 12.60
CA LYS A 23 9.78 -11.80 12.21
C LYS A 23 8.82 -11.68 11.01
N LEU A 24 8.39 -10.47 10.67
CA LEU A 24 7.60 -10.20 9.47
C LEU A 24 8.47 -10.06 8.22
N ALA A 25 9.76 -9.76 8.37
CA ALA A 25 10.69 -9.78 7.24
C ALA A 25 10.92 -11.23 6.78
N LYS A 26 10.95 -11.43 5.47
CA LYS A 26 11.08 -12.73 4.79
C LYS A 26 12.29 -12.80 3.85
N PHE A 27 12.84 -11.65 3.49
CA PHE A 27 14.00 -11.52 2.62
C PHE A 27 15.03 -10.64 3.34
N GLY A 28 16.15 -11.24 3.75
CA GLY A 28 17.17 -10.59 4.58
C GLY A 28 18.55 -10.50 3.95
N THR A 29 18.81 -11.24 2.86
CA THR A 29 20.08 -11.19 2.14
C THR A 29 19.96 -10.52 0.77
N PRO A 30 21.04 -9.92 0.24
CA PRO A 30 21.05 -9.38 -1.12
C PRO A 30 20.63 -10.39 -2.19
N GLU A 31 21.01 -11.66 -2.05
CA GLU A 31 20.68 -12.72 -3.01
C GLU A 31 19.18 -13.04 -3.01
N GLU A 32 18.58 -13.14 -1.83
CA GLU A 32 17.14 -13.35 -1.65
C GLU A 32 16.33 -12.19 -2.25
N VAL A 33 16.72 -10.95 -1.93
CA VAL A 33 16.08 -9.74 -2.45
C VAL A 33 16.23 -9.65 -3.97
N LYS A 34 17.43 -9.90 -4.50
CA LYS A 34 17.68 -9.86 -5.94
C LYS A 34 16.80 -10.87 -6.68
N SER A 35 16.73 -12.11 -6.21
CA SER A 35 15.88 -13.16 -6.81
C SER A 35 14.40 -12.77 -6.80
N PHE A 36 13.92 -12.23 -5.67
CA PHE A 36 12.55 -11.75 -5.53
C PHE A 36 12.21 -10.62 -6.51
N LEU A 37 13.11 -9.64 -6.65
CA LEU A 37 12.94 -8.52 -7.58
C LEU A 37 13.09 -8.94 -9.05
N ASP A 38 14.02 -9.83 -9.38
CA ASP A 38 14.23 -10.33 -10.73
C ASP A 38 12.95 -10.99 -11.26
N TYR A 39 12.30 -11.84 -10.45
CA TYR A 39 11.05 -12.47 -10.84
C TYR A 39 9.95 -11.46 -11.17
N PHE A 40 9.77 -10.43 -10.34
CA PHE A 40 8.77 -9.37 -10.60
C PHE A 40 9.09 -8.57 -11.87
N TYR A 41 10.37 -8.27 -12.10
CA TYR A 41 10.86 -7.56 -13.28
C TYR A 41 10.68 -8.36 -14.57
N ASP A 42 11.03 -9.65 -14.54
CA ASP A 42 10.95 -10.56 -15.69
C ASP A 42 9.50 -10.80 -16.13
N ARG A 43 8.53 -10.61 -15.23
CA ARG A 43 7.09 -10.60 -15.53
C ARG A 43 6.60 -9.26 -16.12
N GLY A 44 7.50 -8.29 -16.30
CA GLY A 44 7.25 -7.01 -16.98
C GLY A 44 6.89 -5.84 -16.06
N TYR A 45 6.97 -6.01 -14.74
CA TYR A 45 6.61 -4.98 -13.76
C TYR A 45 7.83 -4.28 -13.17
N ASN A 46 7.74 -2.97 -12.94
CA ASN A 46 8.90 -2.17 -12.53
C ASN A 46 8.60 -1.10 -11.47
N SER A 47 7.51 -1.22 -10.70
CA SER A 47 7.19 -0.29 -9.61
C SER A 47 7.38 -0.95 -8.24
N LEU A 48 8.15 -0.33 -7.35
CA LEU A 48 8.40 -0.80 -5.99
C LEU A 48 7.90 0.21 -4.97
N ASP A 49 7.29 -0.28 -3.90
CA ASP A 49 6.87 0.51 -2.75
C ASP A 49 7.67 0.08 -1.51
N THR A 50 8.46 0.97 -0.93
CA THR A 50 9.18 0.77 0.33
C THR A 50 8.90 1.93 1.30
N ALA A 51 9.57 1.98 2.45
CA ALA A 51 9.51 3.08 3.40
C ALA A 51 10.71 3.06 4.33
N ARG A 52 11.07 4.22 4.90
CA ARG A 52 12.01 4.30 6.03
C ARG A 52 11.58 3.48 7.23
N ALA A 53 10.28 3.33 7.40
CA ALA A 53 9.70 2.53 8.48
C ALA A 53 9.78 1.01 8.22
N TYR A 54 10.32 0.56 7.07
CA TYR A 54 10.39 -0.86 6.74
C TYR A 54 11.77 -1.48 7.03
N SER A 55 11.82 -2.73 7.47
CA SER A 55 10.64 -3.57 7.80
C SER A 55 9.98 -3.12 9.14
N PRO A 56 8.68 -3.35 9.37
CA PRO A 56 7.95 -2.77 10.51
C PRO A 56 8.55 -3.04 11.89
N GLY A 57 9.12 -4.24 12.11
CA GLY A 57 9.80 -4.66 13.33
C GLY A 57 11.29 -4.28 13.38
N ALA A 58 11.85 -3.80 12.28
CA ALA A 58 13.25 -3.37 12.17
C ALA A 58 13.36 -2.18 11.20
N ARG A 59 12.85 -1.01 11.64
CA ARG A 59 12.76 0.20 10.79
C ARG A 59 14.12 0.56 10.20
N GLY A 60 14.11 0.98 8.93
CA GLY A 60 15.29 1.43 8.19
C GLY A 60 16.14 0.32 7.58
N THR A 61 15.63 -0.93 7.55
CA THR A 61 16.39 -2.09 7.05
C THR A 61 16.01 -2.51 5.63
N SER A 62 14.85 -2.09 5.11
CA SER A 62 14.41 -2.41 3.74
C SER A 62 15.18 -1.64 2.68
N GLU A 63 15.24 -0.30 2.79
CA GLU A 63 15.88 0.58 1.81
C GLU A 63 17.37 0.26 1.56
N PRO A 64 18.22 0.01 2.58
CA PRO A 64 19.62 -0.35 2.34
C PRO A 64 19.78 -1.64 1.54
N LEU A 65 18.94 -2.66 1.78
CA LEU A 65 18.99 -3.91 1.01
C LEU A 65 18.61 -3.67 -0.46
N LEU A 66 17.57 -2.87 -0.71
CA LEU A 66 17.19 -2.44 -2.07
C LEU A 66 18.31 -1.66 -2.77
N GLY A 67 19.01 -0.79 -2.04
CA GLY A 67 20.17 -0.06 -2.55
C GLY A 67 21.36 -0.96 -2.88
N VAL A 68 21.67 -1.93 -2.02
CA VAL A 68 22.75 -2.91 -2.23
C VAL A 68 22.55 -3.72 -3.51
N VAL A 69 21.32 -4.19 -3.78
CA VAL A 69 21.01 -4.95 -5.00
C VAL A 69 20.84 -4.06 -6.25
N GLY A 70 20.93 -2.73 -6.09
CA GLY A 70 20.81 -1.77 -7.18
C GLY A 70 19.41 -1.70 -7.78
N ALA A 71 18.36 -1.83 -6.95
CA ALA A 71 16.96 -1.80 -7.40
C ALA A 71 16.64 -0.55 -8.23
N GLY A 72 17.18 0.61 -7.86
CA GLY A 72 16.96 1.88 -8.56
C GLY A 72 17.44 1.93 -10.02
N LYS A 73 18.20 0.93 -10.49
CA LYS A 73 18.59 0.82 -11.91
C LYS A 73 17.47 0.29 -12.81
N ARG A 74 16.49 -0.40 -12.23
CA ARG A 74 15.43 -1.13 -12.97
C ARG A 74 14.03 -0.74 -12.53
N PHE A 75 13.87 -0.25 -11.30
CA PHE A 75 12.58 0.02 -10.70
C PHE A 75 12.34 1.52 -10.48
N ASN A 76 11.11 1.95 -10.71
CA ASN A 76 10.56 3.18 -10.16
C ASN A 76 10.28 2.92 -8.68
N ILE A 77 11.02 3.58 -7.80
CA ILE A 77 10.94 3.36 -6.36
C ILE A 77 10.09 4.46 -5.72
N ASP A 78 9.07 4.03 -5.00
CA ASP A 78 8.24 4.81 -4.11
C ASP A 78 8.76 4.60 -2.68
N THR A 79 9.01 5.67 -1.92
CA THR A 79 9.39 5.59 -0.49
C THR A 79 8.65 6.61 0.37
N LYS A 80 8.77 6.48 1.69
CA LYS A 80 7.92 7.22 2.64
C LYS A 80 8.66 7.61 3.90
N ILE A 81 8.28 8.78 4.41
CA ILE A 81 8.66 9.29 5.72
C ILE A 81 7.51 9.18 6.73
N LEU A 82 7.76 8.45 7.82
CA LEU A 82 6.80 8.23 8.90
C LEU A 82 7.02 9.25 10.03
N PRO A 83 6.01 10.07 10.39
CA PRO A 83 6.14 10.98 11.52
C PRO A 83 6.10 10.22 12.84
N HIS A 84 6.96 10.62 13.77
CA HIS A 84 6.90 10.24 15.20
C HIS A 84 7.68 11.27 16.03
N VAL A 85 7.70 11.14 17.35
CA VAL A 85 8.25 12.16 18.27
C VAL A 85 9.62 12.72 17.85
N GLU A 86 10.58 11.85 17.50
CA GLU A 86 11.93 12.29 17.07
C GLU A 86 12.04 12.77 15.60
N HIS A 87 11.05 12.43 14.79
CA HIS A 87 10.98 12.72 13.35
C HIS A 87 9.59 13.28 12.99
N PRO A 88 9.16 14.42 13.54
CA PRO A 88 7.95 15.09 13.07
C PRO A 88 8.12 15.50 11.61
N HIS A 89 7.03 15.91 10.97
CA HIS A 89 7.03 16.45 9.61
C HIS A 89 7.46 17.93 9.55
N THR A 90 8.35 18.35 10.47
CA THR A 90 8.98 19.68 10.41
C THR A 90 9.98 19.77 9.25
N ARG A 91 10.28 21.01 8.84
CA ARG A 91 11.09 21.28 7.65
C ARG A 91 12.46 20.57 7.65
N ASP A 92 13.17 20.64 8.78
CA ASP A 92 14.50 20.05 8.96
C ASP A 92 14.44 18.51 8.94
N LYS A 93 13.41 17.94 9.55
CA LYS A 93 13.25 16.49 9.66
C LYS A 93 12.82 15.86 8.34
N ILE A 94 11.92 16.49 7.58
CA ILE A 94 11.56 16.03 6.24
C ILE A 94 12.80 16.00 5.34
N GLU A 95 13.56 17.09 5.28
CA GLU A 95 14.77 17.13 4.45
C GLU A 95 15.78 16.05 4.85
N ARG A 96 16.00 15.88 6.16
CA ARG A 96 16.89 14.84 6.68
C ARG A 96 16.42 13.43 6.30
N ASN A 97 15.15 13.12 6.52
CA ASN A 97 14.61 11.79 6.25
C ASN A 97 14.70 11.45 4.75
N ILE A 98 14.36 12.38 3.85
CA ILE A 98 14.46 12.15 2.40
C ILE A 98 15.93 11.88 2.01
N ASN A 99 16.88 12.64 2.55
CA ASN A 99 18.31 12.40 2.28
C ASN A 99 18.76 11.01 2.75
N GLU A 100 18.34 10.59 3.94
CA GLU A 100 18.65 9.27 4.49
C GLU A 100 18.07 8.14 3.61
N SER A 101 16.85 8.31 3.07
CA SER A 101 16.26 7.36 2.10
C SER A 101 17.06 7.28 0.81
N LEU A 102 17.42 8.42 0.22
CA LEU A 102 18.20 8.47 -1.03
C LEU A 102 19.57 7.80 -0.88
N GLU A 103 20.26 8.06 0.24
CA GLU A 103 21.53 7.43 0.57
C GLU A 103 21.38 5.91 0.74
N ALA A 104 20.39 5.47 1.51
CA ALA A 104 20.12 4.04 1.73
C ALA A 104 19.80 3.30 0.43
N LEU A 105 18.94 3.90 -0.41
CA LEU A 105 18.55 3.37 -1.73
C LEU A 105 19.65 3.50 -2.79
N ARG A 106 20.71 4.28 -2.51
CA ARG A 106 21.79 4.60 -3.44
C ARG A 106 21.28 5.21 -4.75
N VAL A 107 20.31 6.12 -4.66
CA VAL A 107 19.75 6.86 -5.80
C VAL A 107 19.79 8.36 -5.52
N SER A 108 19.81 9.17 -6.57
CA SER A 108 19.68 10.63 -6.46
C SER A 108 18.24 11.11 -6.42
N GLN A 109 17.30 10.28 -6.88
CA GLN A 109 15.88 10.61 -7.01
C GLN A 109 15.02 9.35 -6.88
N VAL A 110 13.90 9.45 -6.16
CA VAL A 110 12.82 8.45 -6.14
C VAL A 110 11.65 8.86 -7.05
N ASP A 111 10.78 7.92 -7.41
CA ASP A 111 9.58 8.23 -8.20
C ASP A 111 8.56 8.99 -7.34
N VAL A 112 8.10 8.39 -6.22
CA VAL A 112 7.21 9.05 -5.26
C VAL A 112 7.86 9.13 -3.88
N GLU A 113 7.79 10.29 -3.25
CA GLU A 113 8.04 10.47 -1.81
C GLU A 113 6.71 10.70 -1.09
N TYR A 114 6.36 9.81 -0.15
CA TYR A 114 5.10 9.89 0.60
C TYR A 114 5.27 10.46 2.00
N LEU A 115 4.30 11.28 2.41
CA LEU A 115 3.95 11.40 3.82
C LEU A 115 3.18 10.13 4.24
N HIS A 116 3.81 9.25 5.02
CA HIS A 116 3.30 7.91 5.32
C HIS A 116 1.98 7.92 6.14
N ARG A 117 1.77 8.95 6.95
CA ARG A 117 0.53 9.25 7.69
C ARG A 117 0.53 10.74 8.06
N PRO A 118 -0.62 11.35 8.38
CA PRO A 118 -0.65 12.75 8.80
C PRO A 118 0.16 12.97 10.09
N ASP A 119 0.97 14.02 10.11
CA ASP A 119 1.49 14.61 11.35
C ASP A 119 0.62 15.79 11.75
N ARG A 120 -0.36 15.55 12.62
CA ARG A 120 -1.28 16.58 13.11
C ARG A 120 -0.64 17.51 14.16
N THR A 121 0.62 17.28 14.53
CA THR A 121 1.37 18.13 15.46
C THR A 121 2.19 19.20 14.75
N THR A 122 2.46 19.01 13.46
CA THR A 122 3.15 19.99 12.60
C THR A 122 2.14 20.67 11.68
N PRO A 123 2.14 22.02 11.54
CA PRO A 123 1.29 22.69 10.57
C PRO A 123 1.55 22.16 9.15
N PHE A 124 0.51 21.72 8.45
CA PHE A 124 0.63 21.17 7.09
C PHE A 124 1.29 22.14 6.09
N GLU A 125 1.22 23.45 6.33
CA GLU A 125 1.94 24.42 5.51
C GLU A 125 3.46 24.24 5.57
N GLU A 126 4.01 23.98 6.76
CA GLU A 126 5.43 23.71 6.94
C GLU A 126 5.82 22.42 6.21
N THR A 127 5.00 21.37 6.38
CA THR A 127 5.16 20.08 5.69
C THR A 127 5.18 20.24 4.17
N CYS A 128 4.19 20.94 3.60
CA CYS A 128 4.10 21.18 2.16
C CYS A 128 5.29 22.01 1.64
N GLU A 129 5.73 23.03 2.37
CA GLU A 129 6.91 23.81 2.00
C GLU A 129 8.18 22.94 1.95
N ALA A 130 8.36 22.06 2.94
CA ALA A 130 9.50 21.16 3.01
C ALA A 130 9.52 20.14 1.85
N MET A 131 8.36 19.54 1.57
CA MET A 131 8.18 18.67 0.41
C MET A 131 8.48 19.40 -0.90
N ASN A 132 7.99 20.63 -1.06
CA ASN A 132 8.26 21.46 -2.24
C ASN A 132 9.75 21.79 -2.41
N LYS A 133 10.47 22.11 -1.32
CA LYS A 133 11.92 22.34 -1.36
C LYS A 133 12.68 21.09 -1.82
N ALA A 134 12.28 19.90 -1.35
CA ALA A 134 12.88 18.64 -1.78
C ALA A 134 12.57 18.32 -3.24
N TYR A 135 11.34 18.61 -3.71
CA TYR A 135 10.95 18.50 -5.11
C TYR A 135 11.79 19.40 -6.03
N ILE A 136 11.95 20.69 -5.70
CA ILE A 136 12.77 21.63 -6.47
C ILE A 136 14.23 21.17 -6.54
N LYS A 137 14.75 20.56 -5.45
CA LYS A 137 16.08 19.95 -5.42
C LYS A 137 16.18 18.64 -6.22
N GLY A 138 15.10 18.19 -6.86
CA GLY A 138 15.06 17.00 -7.71
C GLY A 138 15.06 15.67 -6.94
N LYS A 139 14.78 15.66 -5.64
CA LYS A 139 14.89 14.46 -4.78
C LYS A 139 13.81 13.42 -5.05
N PHE A 140 12.66 13.82 -5.58
CA PHE A 140 11.58 12.93 -5.99
C PHE A 140 10.81 13.52 -7.19
N ARG A 141 10.11 12.67 -7.96
CA ARG A 141 9.35 13.12 -9.14
C ARG A 141 7.90 13.50 -8.80
N ARG A 142 7.29 12.79 -7.85
CA ARG A 142 5.89 12.90 -7.49
C ARG A 142 5.74 13.01 -5.97
N PHE A 143 4.87 13.90 -5.53
CA PHE A 143 4.52 14.02 -4.12
C PHE A 143 3.36 13.07 -3.81
N GLY A 144 3.56 12.16 -2.85
CA GLY A 144 2.56 11.21 -2.36
C GLY A 144 2.08 11.50 -0.94
N ILE A 145 0.86 11.08 -0.62
CA ILE A 145 0.30 11.10 0.74
C ILE A 145 -0.38 9.77 1.05
N SER A 146 -0.46 9.41 2.33
CA SER A 146 -1.06 8.15 2.75
C SER A 146 -1.81 8.31 4.07
N ASN A 147 -2.93 7.59 4.23
CA ASN A 147 -3.73 7.54 5.45
C ASN A 147 -4.29 8.90 5.94
N HIS A 148 -4.38 9.90 5.07
CA HIS A 148 -4.99 11.20 5.38
C HIS A 148 -6.51 11.13 5.16
N THR A 149 -7.29 11.89 5.94
CA THR A 149 -8.74 12.02 5.69
C THR A 149 -8.99 12.82 4.41
N ALA A 150 -10.20 12.70 3.83
CA ALA A 150 -10.59 13.51 2.68
C ALA A 150 -10.45 15.04 2.92
N GLU A 151 -10.74 15.50 4.14
CA GLU A 151 -10.57 16.89 4.56
C GLU A 151 -9.09 17.31 4.60
N GLU A 152 -8.21 16.47 5.14
CA GLU A 152 -6.77 16.72 5.18
C GLU A 152 -6.19 16.75 3.75
N VAL A 153 -6.69 15.91 2.84
CA VAL A 153 -6.31 15.96 1.41
C VAL A 153 -6.69 17.31 0.78
N GLU A 154 -7.92 17.77 0.96
CA GLU A 154 -8.35 19.09 0.47
C GLU A 154 -7.50 20.23 1.07
N GLN A 155 -7.19 20.15 2.38
CA GLN A 155 -6.35 21.14 3.03
C GLN A 155 -4.93 21.19 2.43
N LEU A 156 -4.29 20.04 2.24
CA LEU A 156 -2.96 19.95 1.63
C LEU A 156 -2.96 20.50 0.21
N VAL A 157 -3.95 20.13 -0.61
CA VAL A 157 -4.08 20.64 -1.97
C VAL A 157 -4.26 22.15 -1.98
N ARG A 158 -5.16 22.69 -1.16
CA ARG A 158 -5.40 24.14 -1.05
C ARG A 158 -4.12 24.90 -0.69
N ILE A 159 -3.39 24.43 0.33
CA ILE A 159 -2.11 25.02 0.73
C ILE A 159 -1.15 25.05 -0.46
N CYS A 160 -1.01 23.94 -1.18
CA CYS A 160 -0.09 23.87 -2.31
C CYS A 160 -0.50 24.81 -3.46
N GLU A 161 -1.80 24.94 -3.74
CA GLU A 161 -2.31 25.86 -4.76
C GLU A 161 -2.07 27.33 -4.39
N GLU A 162 -2.40 27.73 -3.16
CA GLU A 162 -2.24 29.10 -2.68
C GLU A 162 -0.76 29.53 -2.61
N ARG A 163 0.13 28.59 -2.30
CA ARG A 163 1.58 28.84 -2.16
C ARG A 163 2.40 28.56 -3.42
N GLY A 164 1.79 28.01 -4.47
CA GLY A 164 2.49 27.59 -5.69
C GLY A 164 3.47 26.44 -5.45
N PHE A 165 3.17 25.55 -4.50
CA PHE A 165 3.95 24.35 -4.21
C PHE A 165 3.52 23.17 -5.09
N ILE A 166 4.39 22.18 -5.23
CA ILE A 166 4.01 20.89 -5.81
C ILE A 166 2.83 20.28 -5.06
N LYS A 167 1.82 19.81 -5.78
CA LYS A 167 0.63 19.18 -5.19
C LYS A 167 0.85 17.68 -5.02
N PRO A 168 0.17 17.04 -4.04
CA PRO A 168 0.05 15.58 -4.04
C PRO A 168 -0.53 15.10 -5.38
N THR A 169 0.05 14.04 -5.93
CA THR A 169 -0.39 13.40 -7.19
C THR A 169 -0.69 11.92 -7.01
N VAL A 170 -0.35 11.35 -5.86
CA VAL A 170 -0.65 9.96 -5.50
C VAL A 170 -1.13 9.90 -4.05
N TYR A 171 -2.21 9.17 -3.82
CA TYR A 171 -2.69 8.77 -2.51
C TYR A 171 -2.50 7.26 -2.34
N GLN A 172 -1.86 6.84 -1.26
CA GLN A 172 -1.72 5.43 -0.92
C GLN A 172 -2.65 5.08 0.26
N GLY A 173 -3.62 4.19 0.05
CA GLY A 173 -4.70 3.91 1.01
C GLY A 173 -5.13 2.46 1.09
N GLN A 174 -5.82 2.11 2.17
CA GLN A 174 -6.42 0.78 2.28
C GLN A 174 -7.61 0.70 1.33
N TYR A 175 -7.62 -0.31 0.47
CA TYR A 175 -8.78 -0.57 -0.38
C TYR A 175 -8.84 -2.04 -0.78
N ASN A 176 -9.98 -2.67 -0.51
CA ASN A 176 -10.25 -4.08 -0.79
C ASN A 176 -11.77 -4.34 -0.60
N PRO A 177 -12.27 -5.56 -0.81
CA PRO A 177 -13.70 -5.86 -0.70
C PRO A 177 -14.34 -5.54 0.66
N ILE A 178 -13.54 -5.44 1.73
CA ILE A 178 -13.99 -5.12 3.10
C ILE A 178 -13.88 -3.62 3.38
N VAL A 179 -12.80 -2.97 2.92
CA VAL A 179 -12.49 -1.57 3.24
C VAL A 179 -12.79 -0.68 2.04
N ARG A 180 -13.99 -0.09 2.04
CA ARG A 180 -14.50 0.73 0.92
C ARG A 180 -15.06 2.09 1.34
N GLY A 181 -14.94 2.47 2.62
CA GLY A 181 -15.46 3.74 3.14
C GLY A 181 -15.00 4.97 2.35
N GLY A 182 -13.75 4.95 1.85
CA GLY A 182 -13.21 6.03 1.04
C GLY A 182 -13.94 6.26 -0.29
N GLU A 183 -14.73 5.30 -0.78
CA GLU A 183 -15.57 5.48 -1.99
C GLU A 183 -16.57 6.64 -1.82
N ASN A 184 -16.99 6.91 -0.57
CA ASN A 184 -18.01 7.90 -0.26
C ASN A 184 -17.47 9.34 -0.24
N ASP A 185 -16.24 9.54 0.26
CA ASP A 185 -15.71 10.86 0.58
C ASP A 185 -14.32 11.14 -0.03
N LEU A 186 -13.39 10.19 0.09
CA LEU A 186 -12.00 10.34 -0.37
C LEU A 186 -11.90 10.31 -1.89
N PHE A 187 -12.43 9.27 -2.55
CA PHE A 187 -12.31 9.12 -4.01
C PHE A 187 -12.84 10.34 -4.78
N PRO A 188 -14.02 10.92 -4.44
CA PRO A 188 -14.47 12.16 -5.06
C PRO A 188 -13.43 13.30 -5.00
N VAL A 189 -12.80 13.51 -3.83
CA VAL A 189 -11.72 14.50 -3.66
C VAL A 189 -10.50 14.16 -4.51
N LEU A 190 -10.07 12.90 -4.52
CA LEU A 190 -8.93 12.48 -5.33
C LEU A 190 -9.19 12.70 -6.83
N ARG A 191 -10.39 12.38 -7.32
CA ARG A 191 -10.76 12.58 -8.74
C ARG A 191 -10.84 14.04 -9.11
N LYS A 192 -11.41 14.89 -8.24
CA LYS A 192 -11.45 16.34 -8.41
C LYS A 192 -10.05 16.93 -8.64
N HIS A 193 -9.05 16.41 -7.93
CA HIS A 193 -7.67 16.91 -7.97
C HIS A 193 -6.72 16.14 -8.88
N GLY A 194 -7.20 15.11 -9.58
CA GLY A 194 -6.38 14.28 -10.47
C GLY A 194 -5.33 13.46 -9.72
N ILE A 195 -5.63 13.03 -8.49
CA ILE A 195 -4.74 12.25 -7.63
C ILE A 195 -5.01 10.76 -7.88
N ALA A 196 -3.97 10.00 -8.23
CA ALA A 196 -4.03 8.55 -8.40
C ALA A 196 -4.18 7.84 -7.04
N PHE A 197 -4.85 6.70 -6.99
CA PHE A 197 -4.97 5.89 -5.77
C PHE A 197 -4.18 4.58 -5.89
N TYR A 198 -3.28 4.33 -4.95
CA TYR A 198 -2.54 3.07 -4.82
C TYR A 198 -3.05 2.27 -3.62
N ALA A 199 -3.71 1.14 -3.89
CA ALA A 199 -4.33 0.31 -2.86
C ALA A 199 -3.32 -0.59 -2.16
N TRP A 200 -3.11 -0.39 -0.85
CA TRP A 200 -2.43 -1.37 -0.02
C TRP A 200 -3.44 -2.35 0.61
N SER A 201 -2.94 -3.55 0.95
CA SER A 201 -3.77 -4.69 1.38
C SER A 201 -4.94 -5.01 0.43
N PRO A 202 -4.71 -5.17 -0.89
CA PRO A 202 -5.77 -5.38 -1.88
C PRO A 202 -6.56 -6.68 -1.69
N ALA A 203 -6.02 -7.63 -0.91
CA ALA A 203 -6.69 -8.87 -0.51
C ALA A 203 -6.97 -8.94 1.00
N GLY A 204 -7.30 -7.80 1.63
CA GLY A 204 -7.77 -7.74 3.03
C GLY A 204 -6.77 -8.33 4.03
N ALA A 205 -5.48 -7.97 3.89
CA ALA A 205 -4.41 -8.48 4.74
C ALA A 205 -4.34 -10.03 4.86
N GLY A 206 -4.84 -10.76 3.84
CA GLY A 206 -4.81 -12.22 3.81
C GLY A 206 -5.98 -12.92 4.52
N ILE A 207 -6.99 -12.19 5.02
CA ILE A 207 -8.16 -12.82 5.68
C ILE A 207 -8.90 -13.81 4.75
N PHE A 208 -8.89 -13.55 3.44
CA PHE A 208 -9.53 -14.38 2.43
C PHE A 208 -8.83 -15.72 2.14
N ALA A 209 -7.62 -15.94 2.67
CA ALA A 209 -6.87 -17.17 2.47
C ALA A 209 -7.23 -18.28 3.48
N GLY A 210 -8.28 -18.07 4.30
CA GLY A 210 -8.85 -19.08 5.20
C GLY A 210 -8.04 -19.27 6.48
N LYS A 211 -6.92 -20.02 6.42
CA LYS A 211 -6.11 -20.39 7.60
C LYS A 211 -5.33 -19.22 8.20
N HIS A 212 -5.21 -18.12 7.48
CA HIS A 212 -4.41 -16.98 7.93
C HIS A 212 -5.10 -16.15 9.00
N ARG A 213 -6.40 -16.33 9.25
CA ARG A 213 -7.14 -15.60 10.31
C ARG A 213 -6.82 -16.07 11.73
N ASP A 214 -6.22 -17.25 11.88
CA ASP A 214 -5.78 -17.73 13.18
C ASP A 214 -4.49 -16.98 13.55
N ALA A 215 -4.43 -16.44 14.78
CA ALA A 215 -3.24 -15.79 15.30
C ALA A 215 -2.11 -16.82 15.48
N GLN A 216 -1.38 -17.09 14.40
CA GLN A 216 -0.25 -18.01 14.36
C GLN A 216 1.07 -17.23 14.44
N PRO A 217 2.09 -17.72 15.17
CA PRO A 217 3.38 -17.06 15.27
C PRO A 217 3.99 -16.68 13.91
N GLY A 218 4.39 -15.42 13.76
CA GLY A 218 4.99 -14.87 12.53
C GLY A 218 4.00 -14.63 11.37
N GLY A 219 2.70 -14.83 11.62
CA GLY A 219 1.60 -14.51 10.70
C GLY A 219 1.17 -13.04 10.76
N ARG A 220 0.33 -12.62 9.80
CA ARG A 220 -0.16 -11.22 9.70
C ARG A 220 -0.99 -10.77 10.89
N TYR A 221 -1.69 -11.71 11.54
CA TYR A 221 -2.57 -11.49 12.69
C TYR A 221 -1.98 -12.06 13.98
N ASP A 222 -0.66 -12.29 14.02
CA ASP A 222 0.02 -12.74 15.23
C ASP A 222 -0.08 -11.64 16.31
N THR A 223 -0.92 -11.85 17.32
CA THR A 223 -1.15 -10.85 18.37
C THR A 223 0.01 -10.72 19.36
N SER A 224 1.10 -11.48 19.19
CA SER A 224 2.32 -11.32 20.00
C SER A 224 3.12 -10.05 19.69
N HIS A 225 2.74 -9.30 18.64
CA HIS A 225 3.39 -8.05 18.27
C HIS A 225 2.35 -6.97 17.89
N PRO A 226 2.66 -5.67 18.09
CA PRO A 226 1.68 -4.59 17.98
C PRO A 226 0.98 -4.49 16.61
N LEU A 227 1.70 -4.81 15.53
CA LEU A 227 1.13 -4.75 14.19
C LEU A 227 0.11 -5.86 13.96
N GLY A 228 0.39 -7.08 14.41
CA GLY A 228 -0.56 -8.19 14.30
C GLY A 228 -1.79 -7.99 15.18
N GLU A 229 -1.63 -7.42 16.38
CA GLU A 229 -2.74 -6.98 17.23
C GLU A 229 -3.63 -5.94 16.52
N LEU A 230 -3.01 -4.94 15.88
CA LEU A 230 -3.73 -3.92 15.11
C LEU A 230 -4.54 -4.55 13.96
N TYR A 231 -3.91 -5.38 13.13
CA TYR A 231 -4.61 -6.07 12.03
C TYR A 231 -5.73 -6.99 12.54
N ALA A 232 -5.50 -7.70 13.65
CA ALA A 232 -6.52 -8.56 14.26
C ALA A 232 -7.73 -7.75 14.73
N SER A 233 -7.49 -6.60 15.38
CA SER A 233 -8.55 -5.69 15.84
C SER A 233 -9.42 -5.15 14.70
N TRP A 234 -8.85 -5.00 13.50
CA TRP A 234 -9.56 -4.52 12.32
C TRP A 234 -10.36 -5.63 11.63
N TYR A 235 -9.71 -6.76 11.34
CA TYR A 235 -10.24 -7.77 10.42
C TYR A 235 -10.87 -8.99 11.12
N VAL A 236 -10.40 -9.37 12.30
CA VAL A 236 -10.81 -10.62 12.97
C VAL A 236 -12.02 -10.36 13.87
N LYS A 237 -13.07 -9.77 13.28
CA LYS A 237 -14.37 -9.54 13.92
C LYS A 237 -15.38 -10.60 13.44
N PRO A 238 -16.29 -11.10 14.30
CA PRO A 238 -17.22 -12.17 13.91
C PRO A 238 -18.06 -11.87 12.66
N ASN A 239 -18.54 -10.64 12.51
CA ASN A 239 -19.31 -10.20 11.33
C ASN A 239 -18.45 -10.21 10.06
N ILE A 240 -17.24 -9.65 10.10
CA ILE A 240 -16.30 -9.63 8.97
C ILE A 240 -15.93 -11.06 8.56
N VAL A 241 -15.55 -11.90 9.53
CA VAL A 241 -15.16 -13.30 9.27
C VAL A 241 -16.32 -14.08 8.64
N SER A 242 -17.54 -13.90 9.15
CA SER A 242 -18.74 -14.56 8.61
C SER A 242 -19.06 -14.14 7.17
N ALA A 243 -18.95 -12.83 6.86
CA ALA A 243 -19.14 -12.30 5.52
C ALA A 243 -18.09 -12.83 4.53
N VAL A 244 -16.82 -12.82 4.96
CA VAL A 244 -15.70 -13.37 4.17
C VAL A 244 -15.92 -14.86 3.89
N ASP A 245 -16.33 -15.66 4.88
CA ASP A 245 -16.57 -17.10 4.71
C ASP A 245 -17.65 -17.40 3.69
N ARG A 246 -18.76 -16.62 3.69
CA ARG A 246 -19.80 -16.74 2.65
C ARG A 246 -19.24 -16.45 1.27
N ALA A 247 -18.50 -15.35 1.11
CA ALA A 247 -17.92 -14.98 -0.17
C ALA A 247 -16.89 -16.00 -0.68
N VAL A 248 -16.04 -16.53 0.21
CA VAL A 248 -15.06 -17.58 -0.12
C VAL A 248 -15.76 -18.89 -0.51
N ALA A 249 -16.84 -19.27 0.18
CA ALA A 249 -17.64 -20.43 -0.18
C ALA A 249 -18.22 -20.31 -1.59
N THR A 250 -18.72 -19.12 -1.96
CA THR A 250 -19.18 -18.85 -3.33
C THR A 250 -18.06 -18.94 -4.35
N ALA A 251 -16.91 -18.29 -4.12
CA ALA A 251 -15.76 -18.36 -5.02
C ALA A 251 -15.26 -19.80 -5.24
N THR A 252 -15.28 -20.63 -4.19
CA THR A 252 -14.82 -22.02 -4.23
C THR A 252 -15.64 -22.88 -5.20
N LYS A 253 -16.94 -22.62 -5.36
CA LYS A 253 -17.80 -23.31 -6.35
C LYS A 253 -17.30 -23.14 -7.80
N PHE A 254 -16.56 -22.07 -8.06
CA PHE A 254 -15.96 -21.74 -9.35
C PHE A 254 -14.48 -22.15 -9.44
N GLY A 255 -13.94 -22.87 -8.46
CA GLY A 255 -12.52 -23.23 -8.40
C GLY A 255 -11.60 -22.03 -8.15
N ILE A 256 -12.13 -20.91 -7.65
CA ILE A 256 -11.37 -19.69 -7.36
C ILE A 256 -11.11 -19.64 -5.85
N SER A 257 -9.85 -19.54 -5.44
CA SER A 257 -9.51 -19.37 -4.02
C SER A 257 -9.98 -18.01 -3.51
N GLY A 258 -10.27 -17.89 -2.21
CA GLY A 258 -10.68 -16.62 -1.60
C GLY A 258 -9.69 -15.48 -1.84
N HIS A 259 -8.38 -15.76 -1.70
CA HIS A 259 -7.32 -14.79 -1.98
C HIS A 259 -7.35 -14.33 -3.45
N ALA A 260 -7.54 -15.25 -4.40
CA ALA A 260 -7.67 -14.90 -5.81
C ALA A 260 -8.93 -14.09 -6.08
N ALA A 261 -10.05 -14.42 -5.43
CA ALA A 261 -11.29 -13.64 -5.53
C ALA A 261 -11.10 -12.21 -5.02
N ALA A 262 -10.50 -12.03 -3.84
CA ALA A 262 -10.27 -10.69 -3.28
C ALA A 262 -9.33 -9.84 -4.15
N LEU A 263 -8.21 -10.41 -4.62
CA LEU A 263 -7.25 -9.67 -5.44
C LEU A 263 -7.84 -9.28 -6.81
N ARG A 264 -8.52 -10.21 -7.48
CA ARG A 264 -9.19 -9.94 -8.78
C ARG A 264 -10.38 -9.00 -8.64
N TRP A 265 -11.07 -8.99 -7.49
CA TRP A 265 -12.12 -8.01 -7.22
C TRP A 265 -11.52 -6.60 -7.17
N THR A 266 -10.43 -6.40 -6.42
CA THR A 266 -9.79 -5.09 -6.31
C THR A 266 -9.25 -4.58 -7.65
N LEU A 267 -8.72 -5.48 -8.48
CA LEU A 267 -8.22 -5.17 -9.82
C LEU A 267 -9.32 -4.79 -10.82
N HIS A 268 -10.40 -5.58 -10.88
CA HIS A 268 -11.33 -5.52 -12.00
C HIS A 268 -12.69 -4.91 -11.64
N HIS A 269 -13.09 -4.98 -10.36
CA HIS A 269 -14.49 -4.80 -9.94
C HIS A 269 -14.72 -3.71 -8.89
N GLY A 270 -13.67 -3.23 -8.21
CA GLY A 270 -13.74 -2.07 -7.29
C GLY A 270 -13.98 -0.74 -8.00
N ILE A 271 -13.63 0.40 -7.40
CA ILE A 271 -13.74 1.74 -8.05
C ILE A 271 -12.48 2.15 -8.81
N LEU A 272 -11.35 1.48 -8.56
CA LEU A 272 -10.05 1.80 -9.19
C LEU A 272 -10.10 1.68 -10.71
N ASP A 273 -9.43 2.59 -11.41
CA ASP A 273 -9.34 2.59 -12.88
C ASP A 273 -7.98 3.16 -13.34
N GLY A 274 -7.28 2.42 -14.20
CA GLY A 274 -5.96 2.79 -14.69
C GLY A 274 -5.94 4.12 -15.47
N LYS A 275 -7.09 4.60 -15.96
CA LYS A 275 -7.19 5.92 -16.61
C LYS A 275 -6.87 7.08 -15.66
N HIS A 276 -7.02 6.86 -14.35
CA HIS A 276 -6.65 7.81 -13.31
C HIS A 276 -5.21 7.59 -12.79
N GLY A 277 -4.48 6.65 -13.39
CA GLY A 277 -3.16 6.23 -12.91
C GLY A 277 -3.22 5.33 -11.68
N ASP A 278 -4.39 4.79 -11.30
CA ASP A 278 -4.54 3.97 -10.11
C ASP A 278 -3.71 2.66 -10.17
N GLY A 279 -3.42 2.13 -9.00
CA GLY A 279 -2.62 0.92 -8.84
C GLY A 279 -2.98 0.11 -7.61
N ILE A 280 -2.43 -1.11 -7.55
CA ILE A 280 -2.49 -1.96 -6.36
C ILE A 280 -1.09 -2.36 -5.93
N ILE A 281 -0.91 -2.48 -4.61
CA ILE A 281 0.36 -2.89 -3.99
C ILE A 281 0.19 -4.33 -3.53
N ILE A 282 0.87 -5.25 -4.22
CA ILE A 282 0.92 -6.65 -3.84
C ILE A 282 2.12 -6.91 -2.94
N GLY A 283 1.92 -7.75 -1.92
CA GLY A 283 2.99 -8.26 -1.07
C GLY A 283 3.01 -9.78 -1.12
N ALA A 284 4.19 -10.36 -0.91
CA ALA A 284 4.37 -11.81 -0.87
C ALA A 284 5.41 -12.19 0.19
N SER A 285 5.23 -13.28 0.91
CA SER A 285 6.16 -13.78 1.92
C SER A 285 7.19 -14.78 1.38
N SER A 286 7.10 -15.09 0.09
CA SER A 286 8.03 -15.96 -0.65
C SER A 286 7.94 -15.66 -2.15
N THR A 287 8.94 -16.09 -2.93
CA THR A 287 8.91 -15.98 -4.39
C THR A 287 7.77 -16.81 -4.99
N THR A 288 7.46 -17.98 -4.44
CA THR A 288 6.31 -18.79 -4.88
C THR A 288 4.98 -18.08 -4.64
N GLN A 289 4.82 -17.37 -3.51
CA GLN A 289 3.62 -16.56 -3.31
C GLN A 289 3.56 -15.38 -4.28
N LEU A 290 4.71 -14.79 -4.65
CA LEU A 290 4.75 -13.73 -5.66
C LEU A 290 4.32 -14.26 -7.03
N GLU A 291 4.83 -15.41 -7.46
CA GLU A 291 4.40 -16.13 -8.66
C GLU A 291 2.88 -16.32 -8.69
N GLN A 292 2.32 -16.92 -7.64
CA GLN A 292 0.88 -17.13 -7.52
C GLN A 292 0.09 -15.82 -7.57
N ASN A 293 0.58 -14.77 -6.91
CA ASN A 293 -0.06 -13.46 -6.94
C ASN A 293 -0.05 -12.86 -8.34
N LEU A 294 1.04 -12.98 -9.10
CA LEU A 294 1.13 -12.46 -10.46
C LEU A 294 0.23 -13.23 -11.43
N ASP A 295 0.13 -14.55 -11.28
CA ASP A 295 -0.82 -15.35 -12.06
C ASP A 295 -2.27 -14.94 -11.78
N ILE A 296 -2.59 -14.60 -10.53
CA ILE A 296 -3.91 -14.07 -10.14
C ILE A 296 -4.12 -12.66 -10.72
N VAL A 297 -3.10 -11.80 -10.70
CA VAL A 297 -3.15 -10.43 -11.24
C VAL A 297 -3.42 -10.45 -12.75
N GLU A 298 -2.78 -11.37 -13.45
CA GLU A 298 -2.91 -11.56 -14.90
C GLU A 298 -4.15 -12.35 -15.28
N ALA A 299 -4.83 -12.93 -14.29
CA ALA A 299 -6.15 -13.51 -14.50
C ALA A 299 -7.18 -12.41 -14.78
N GLY A 300 -8.11 -12.72 -15.68
CA GLY A 300 -9.20 -11.83 -16.05
C GLY A 300 -10.26 -11.62 -14.95
N PRO A 301 -11.37 -10.95 -15.28
CA PRO A 301 -12.43 -10.64 -14.33
C PRO A 301 -13.07 -11.90 -13.72
N LEU A 302 -13.60 -11.75 -12.50
CA LEU A 302 -14.39 -12.78 -11.81
C LEU A 302 -15.77 -13.04 -12.45
N PRO A 303 -16.34 -14.25 -12.28
CA PRO A 303 -17.74 -14.53 -12.57
C PRO A 303 -18.69 -13.65 -11.76
N LYS A 304 -19.86 -13.32 -12.33
CA LYS A 304 -20.84 -12.40 -11.74
C LYS A 304 -21.24 -12.76 -10.30
N GLU A 305 -21.54 -14.04 -10.04
CA GLU A 305 -21.94 -14.52 -8.70
C GLU A 305 -20.84 -14.28 -7.66
N VAL A 306 -19.57 -14.43 -8.05
CA VAL A 306 -18.42 -14.13 -7.17
C VAL A 306 -18.31 -12.63 -6.94
N VAL A 307 -18.50 -11.79 -7.97
CA VAL A 307 -18.49 -10.33 -7.81
C VAL A 307 -19.57 -9.86 -6.84
N GLU A 308 -20.79 -10.37 -6.99
CA GLU A 308 -21.91 -10.08 -6.10
C GLU A 308 -21.58 -10.47 -4.66
N ALA A 309 -21.10 -11.69 -4.43
CA ALA A 309 -20.72 -12.15 -3.09
C ALA A 309 -19.58 -11.32 -2.46
N MET A 310 -18.62 -10.83 -3.24
CA MET A 310 -17.56 -9.95 -2.75
C MET A 310 -18.08 -8.53 -2.44
N ASN A 311 -19.07 -8.03 -3.19
CA ASN A 311 -19.71 -6.74 -2.94
C ASN A 311 -20.58 -6.77 -1.68
N ASP A 312 -21.25 -7.89 -1.42
CA ASP A 312 -22.12 -8.07 -0.26
C ASP A 312 -21.35 -7.91 1.06
N ILE A 313 -20.07 -8.29 1.10
CA ILE A 313 -19.22 -8.14 2.29
C ILE A 313 -19.28 -6.71 2.83
N TYR A 314 -19.04 -5.69 2.00
CA TYR A 314 -19.06 -4.31 2.47
C TYR A 314 -20.46 -3.84 2.84
N SER A 315 -21.48 -4.28 2.09
CA SER A 315 -22.87 -3.90 2.34
C SER A 315 -23.38 -4.45 3.68
N GLU A 316 -22.95 -5.66 4.06
CA GLU A 316 -23.27 -6.29 5.34
C GLU A 316 -22.56 -5.63 6.54
N LEU A 317 -21.49 -4.87 6.30
CA LEU A 317 -20.71 -4.17 7.32
C LEU A 317 -21.14 -2.72 7.52
N ALA A 318 -22.25 -2.30 6.91
CA ALA A 318 -22.74 -0.92 7.02
C ALA A 318 -22.91 -0.49 8.48
N GLY A 319 -22.24 0.60 8.86
CA GLY A 319 -22.20 1.14 10.23
C GLY A 319 -21.11 0.55 11.14
N GLU A 320 -20.38 -0.47 10.71
CA GLU A 320 -19.25 -1.08 11.44
C GLU A 320 -17.98 -1.16 10.58
N GLU A 321 -17.85 -0.27 9.61
CA GLU A 321 -16.78 -0.29 8.61
C GLU A 321 -15.41 -0.09 9.25
N ILE A 322 -14.40 -0.74 8.66
CA ILE A 322 -12.99 -0.43 8.97
C ILE A 322 -12.67 0.93 8.35
N SER A 323 -12.11 1.84 9.15
CA SER A 323 -11.62 3.13 8.65
C SER A 323 -10.50 2.95 7.63
N TYR A 324 -10.53 3.72 6.54
CA TYR A 324 -9.46 3.73 5.52
C TYR A 324 -8.25 4.60 5.94
N HIS A 325 -8.37 5.34 7.04
CA HIS A 325 -7.36 6.23 7.59
C HIS A 325 -7.14 5.97 9.08
N PHE A 326 -5.95 6.31 9.59
CA PHE A 326 -5.58 6.21 11.00
C PHE A 326 -4.52 7.25 11.37
#